data_AF-A0A970QKK6-F1
#
_entry.id   AF-A0A970QKK6-F1
#
_cell.length_a   1.000
_cell.length_b   1.000
_cell.length_c   1.000
_cell.angle_alpha   90.00
_cell.angle_beta   90.00
_cell.angle_gamma   90.00
#
_symmetry.space_group_name_H-M   'P 1'
#
loop_
_entity.id
_entity.type
_entity.pdbx_description
1 polymer ?
#
loop_
_entity_poly.entity_id
_entity_poly.type
_entity_poly.pdbx_seq_one_letter_code
_entity_poly.pdbx_strand_id
1 'polypeptide(L)' 'VTFRPFRDAMGWGFHYGPFRGRCCRYFNMGGTGGVYLCDDHNRQFIIGSQDPEALAEVIEKARTELLLRSARAENFMS' A
#
# COMPACT_ATOMS: atom_id res chain seq x y z
N VAL A 1 -22.57 18.00 12.89
CA VAL A 1 -21.18 17.60 12.55
C VAL A 1 -20.34 17.87 13.78
N THR A 2 -19.84 16.82 14.43
CA THR A 2 -19.09 16.94 15.69
C THR A 2 -17.71 16.35 15.47
N PHE A 3 -16.70 17.21 15.49
CA PHE A 3 -15.29 16.87 15.35
C PHE A 3 -14.87 15.99 16.54
N ARG A 4 -14.32 14.80 16.28
CA ARG A 4 -13.65 13.97 17.30
C ARG A 4 -12.19 13.80 16.90
N PRO A 5 -11.25 14.24 17.76
CA PRO A 5 -9.83 14.34 17.42
C PRO A 5 -9.20 12.95 17.26
N PHE A 6 -8.21 12.90 16.35
CA PHE A 6 -7.39 11.78 15.86
C PHE A 6 -6.77 10.78 16.86
N ARG A 7 -7.09 10.83 18.17
CA ARG A 7 -6.49 9.97 19.21
C ARG A 7 -7.16 8.61 19.38
N ASP A 8 -8.42 8.44 18.98
CA ASP A 8 -9.14 7.16 19.13
C ASP A 8 -8.83 6.16 18.00
N ALA A 9 -8.15 6.59 16.93
CA ALA A 9 -7.93 5.80 15.73
C ALA A 9 -6.61 5.01 15.69
N MET A 10 -5.86 4.88 16.80
CA MET A 10 -4.62 4.08 16.95
C MET A 10 -3.92 3.64 15.63
N GLY A 11 -3.47 4.58 14.81
CA GLY A 11 -2.69 4.27 13.60
C GLY A 11 -3.46 4.08 12.28
N TRP A 12 -4.78 4.29 12.21
CA TRP A 12 -5.53 4.30 10.95
C TRP A 12 -5.47 5.68 10.31
N GLY A 13 -4.79 5.78 9.17
CA GLY A 13 -4.55 7.06 8.53
C GLY A 13 -3.50 7.01 7.43
N PHE A 14 -3.40 8.13 6.73
CA PHE A 14 -2.40 8.38 5.70
C PHE A 14 -1.38 9.38 6.22
N HIS A 15 -0.11 8.98 6.23
CA HIS A 15 0.99 9.78 6.74
C HIS A 15 2.09 9.93 5.69
N TYR A 16 2.84 11.03 5.77
CA TYR A 16 4.05 11.23 4.99
C TYR A 16 5.26 11.22 5.92
N GLY A 17 6.33 10.55 5.50
CA GLY A 17 7.57 10.50 6.28
C GLY A 17 8.76 9.99 5.47
N PRO A 18 9.98 10.11 6.01
CA PRO A 18 11.16 9.60 5.33
C PRO A 18 11.29 8.08 5.50
N PHE A 19 11.47 7.35 4.39
CA PHE A 19 11.93 5.96 4.38
C PHE A 19 13.21 5.86 3.54
N ARG A 20 14.29 5.31 4.11
CA ARG A 20 15.59 5.18 3.42
C ARG A 20 16.06 6.47 2.73
N GLY A 21 15.85 7.62 3.38
CA GLY A 21 16.27 8.94 2.87
C GLY A 21 15.38 9.54 1.77
N ARG A 22 14.21 8.95 1.48
CA ARG A 22 13.27 9.44 0.45
C ARG A 22 11.85 9.60 1.03
N CYS A 23 11.04 10.43 0.40
CA CYS A 23 9.65 10.64 0.81
C CYS A 23 8.83 9.35 0.60
N CYS A 24 8.16 8.92 1.65
CA CYS A 24 7.33 7.72 1.69
C CYS A 24 5.95 8.04 2.27
N ARG A 25 4.95 7.35 1.73
CA ARG A 25 3.56 7.42 2.15
C ARG A 25 3.24 6.20 3.00
N TYR A 26 2.74 6.41 4.20
CA TYR A 26 2.42 5.36 5.13
C TYR A 26 0.90 5.25 5.27
N PHE A 27 0.36 4.04 5.15
CA PHE A 27 -1.05 3.75 5.36
C PHE A 27 -1.22 2.83 6.55
N ASN A 28 -2.18 3.14 7.43
CA ASN A 28 -2.60 2.27 8.53
C ASN A 28 -1.44 1.74 9.40
N MET A 29 -0.44 2.59 9.66
CA MET A 29 0.73 2.21 10.47
C MET A 29 0.38 2.21 11.95
N GLY A 30 0.15 1.02 12.50
CA GLY A 30 0.26 0.73 13.92
C GLY A 30 1.34 -0.35 14.14
N GLY A 31 2.36 -0.04 14.94
CA GLY A 31 3.48 -0.97 15.20
C GLY A 31 4.64 -0.86 14.19
N THR A 32 5.42 -1.94 14.05
CA THR A 32 6.69 -1.97 13.28
C THR A 32 6.61 -2.81 12.00
N GLY A 33 5.46 -3.41 11.70
CA GLY A 33 5.26 -4.31 10.55
C GLY A 33 4.48 -3.67 9.40
N GLY A 34 4.82 -4.04 8.17
CA GLY A 34 4.11 -3.60 6.98
C GLY A 34 4.79 -4.04 5.68
N VAL A 35 4.11 -3.77 4.56
CA VAL A 35 4.60 -4.08 3.21
C VAL A 35 5.04 -2.80 2.52
N TYR A 36 6.29 -2.79 2.03
CA TYR A 36 6.83 -1.72 1.23
C TYR A 36 6.48 -1.91 -0.25
N LEU A 37 5.96 -0.86 -0.89
CA LEU A 37 5.64 -0.82 -2.30
C LEU A 37 6.33 0.37 -2.96
N CYS A 38 6.76 0.16 -4.20
CA CYS A 38 7.23 1.21 -5.08
C CYS A 38 6.47 1.09 -6.39
N ASP A 39 5.90 2.20 -6.86
CA ASP A 39 5.23 2.22 -8.16
C ASP A 39 6.18 2.64 -9.30
N ASP A 40 5.63 2.62 -10.52
CA ASP A 40 6.36 2.95 -11.75
C ASP A 40 6.81 4.42 -11.82
N HIS A 41 6.27 5.28 -10.95
CA HIS A 41 6.70 6.67 -10.78
C HIS A 41 7.70 6.84 -9.63
N ASN A 42 8.26 5.74 -9.12
CA ASN A 42 9.22 5.72 -8.01
C ASN A 42 8.67 6.33 -6.72
N ARG A 43 7.33 6.35 -6.57
CA ARG A 43 6.67 6.78 -5.34
C ARG A 43 6.68 5.62 -4.36
N GLN A 44 7.03 5.91 -3.12
CA GLN A 44 7.17 4.91 -2.07
C GLN A 44 5.95 4.89 -1.17
N PHE A 45 5.52 3.69 -0.84
CA PHE A 45 4.41 3.44 0.06
C PHE A 45 4.78 2.35 1.06
N ILE A 46 4.31 2.47 2.30
CA ILE A 46 4.34 1.41 3.29
C ILE A 46 2.92 1.23 3.81
N ILE A 47 2.40 0.01 3.69
CA ILE A 47 1.09 -0.35 4.22
C ILE A 47 1.32 -1.14 5.50
N GLY A 48 0.96 -0.57 6.64
CA GLY A 48 1.03 -1.22 7.93
C GLY A 48 0.10 -2.44 7.99
N SER A 49 0.58 -3.50 8.63
CA SER A 49 -0.20 -4.72 8.86
C SER A 49 0.29 -5.43 10.11
N GLN A 50 -0.64 -6.07 10.82
CA GLN A 50 -0.30 -7.00 11.90
C GLN A 50 0.23 -8.34 11.37
N ASP A 51 -0.06 -8.65 10.11
CA ASP A 51 0.45 -9.81 9.36
C ASP A 51 0.98 -9.31 8.00
N PRO A 52 2.26 -8.87 7.94
CA PRO A 52 2.87 -8.36 6.72
C PRO A 52 3.01 -9.42 5.63
N GLU A 53 3.25 -10.67 6.00
CA GLU A 53 3.43 -11.79 5.07
C GLU A 53 2.13 -12.08 4.30
N ALA A 54 1.01 -12.22 5.01
CA ALA A 54 -0.29 -12.45 4.36
C ALA A 54 -0.70 -11.26 3.50
N LEU A 55 -0.41 -10.02 3.93
CA LEU A 55 -0.67 -8.83 3.13
C LEU A 55 0.16 -8.84 1.83
N ALA A 56 1.44 -9.20 1.91
CA ALA A 56 2.32 -9.28 0.74
C ALA A 56 1.80 -10.31 -0.28
N GLU A 57 1.37 -11.49 0.20
CA GLU A 57 0.80 -12.53 -0.67
C GLU A 57 -0.43 -12.02 -1.45
N VAL A 58 -1.35 -11.35 -0.77
CA VAL A 58 -2.57 -10.80 -1.41
C VAL A 58 -2.22 -9.72 -2.43
N ILE A 59 -1.26 -8.84 -2.13
CA ILE A 59 -0.80 -7.80 -3.07
C ILE A 59 -0.20 -8.43 -4.32
N GLU A 60 0.66 -9.44 -4.17
CA GLU A 60 1.29 -10.12 -5.30
C GLU A 60 0.29 -10.90 -6.17
N LYS A 61 -0.69 -11.53 -5.53
CA LYS A 61 -1.80 -12.17 -6.25
C LYS A 61 -2.60 -11.14 -7.06
N ALA A 62 -2.98 -10.02 -6.45
CA ALA A 62 -3.73 -8.97 -7.12
C ALA A 62 -2.93 -8.36 -8.29
N ARG A 63 -1.62 -8.14 -8.12
CA ARG A 63 -0.72 -7.69 -9.18
C ARG A 63 -0.69 -8.67 -10.35
N THR A 64 -0.55 -9.96 -10.07
CA THR A 64 -0.54 -11.01 -11.10
C THR A 64 -1.87 -11.04 -11.87
N GLU A 65 -2.99 -10.97 -11.17
CA GLU A 65 -4.32 -10.91 -11.81
C GLU A 65 -4.49 -9.68 -12.69
N LEU A 66 -3.97 -8.52 -12.26
CA LEU A 66 -4.01 -7.28 -13.04
C LEU A 66 -3.19 -7.42 -14.33
N LEU A 67 -1.97 -7.97 -14.25
CA LEU A 67 -1.12 -8.22 -15.41
C LEU A 67 -1.77 -9.18 -16.43
N LEU A 68 -2.38 -10.26 -15.94
CA LEU A 68 -3.11 -11.20 -16.80
C LEU A 68 -4.31 -10.56 -17.50
N ARG A 69 -5.02 -9.65 -16.82
CA ARG A 69 -6.13 -8.89 -17.43
C ARG A 69 -5.65 -7.94 -18.52
N SER A 70 -4.55 -7.22 -18.27
CA SER A 70 -3.96 -6.31 -19.27
C SER A 70 -3.50 -7.06 -20.53
N ALA A 71 -2.79 -8.18 -20.37
CA ALA A 71 -2.33 -8.98 -21.50
C ALA A 71 -3.49 -9.55 -22.34
N ARG A 72 -4.62 -9.89 -21.71
CA ARG A 72 -5.82 -10.35 -22.43
C ARG A 72 -6.49 -9.22 -23.21
N ALA A 73 -6.50 -8.00 -22.68
CA ALA A 73 -7.08 -6.85 -23.37
C ALA A 73 -6.28 -6.48 -24.63
N GLU A 74 -4.94 -6.55 -24.57
CA GLU A 74 -4.07 -6.27 -25.71
C GLU A 74 -4.24 -7.30 -26.85
N ASN A 75 -4.36 -8.58 -26.50
CA ASN A 75 -4.59 -9.66 -27.47
C ASN A 75 -5.98 -9.61 -28.15
N PHE A 76 -6.95 -8.88 -27.60
CA PHE A 76 -8.27 -8.72 -28.21
C PHE A 76 -8.34 -7.54 -29.19
N MET A 77 -7.36 -6.64 -29.17
CA MET A 77 -7.30 -5.45 -30.02
C MET A 77 -6.34 -5.58 -31.23
N SER A 78 -5.65 -6.73 -31.35
CA SER A 78 -4.84 -7.11 -32.53
C SER A 78 -5.56 -8.15 -33.36
#